data_AF-A0A813DQ66-F1
#
_entry.id   AF-A0A813DQ66-F1
#
_cell.length_a   1.000
_cell.length_b   1.000
_cell.length_c   1.000
_cell.angle_alpha   90.00
_cell.angle_beta   90.00
_cell.angle_gamma   90.00
#
_symmetry.space_group_name_H-M   'P 1'
#
loop_
_entity.id
_entity.type
_entity.pdbx_description
1 polymer ?
#
loop_
_entity_poly.entity_id
_entity_poly.type
_entity_poly.pdbx_seq_one_letter_code
_entity_poly.pdbx_strand_id
1 'polypeptide(L)'
;VLREVHAFDAQLAGILGDPRKPKGSGDHQRRTLSRFKNSMELEMERLWAKKLQVFAPIPFNRNGAIVGILRIAFKALFEYMREETFGKFGLQQIQVDCAFIGEIVRDFVDADDASVLDSLLDEVVTSAQMRCVDPVLMDSSVVEARCDEKKKKFRFE
;
A
#
# COMPACT_ATOMS: atom_id res chain seq x y z
N VAL A 1 -0.93 12.27 14.65
CA VAL A 1 -0.90 10.88 14.15
C VAL A 1 0.36 10.55 13.35
N LEU A 2 0.56 10.91 12.07
CA LEU A 2 1.76 10.42 11.33
C LEU A 2 3.11 10.85 11.95
N ARG A 3 3.21 12.10 12.43
CA ARG A 3 4.39 12.60 13.17
C ARG A 3 4.64 11.81 14.46
N GLU A 4 3.58 11.47 15.18
CA GLU A 4 3.66 10.65 16.39
C GLU A 4 4.07 9.23 16.03
N VAL A 5 3.53 8.67 14.94
CA VAL A 5 3.98 7.38 14.39
C VAL A 5 5.48 7.48 14.11
N HIS A 6 5.97 8.45 13.34
CA HIS A 6 7.40 8.64 13.07
C HIS A 6 8.26 8.85 14.33
N ALA A 7 7.72 9.48 15.38
CA ALA A 7 8.42 9.68 16.64
C ALA A 7 8.53 8.37 17.45
N PHE A 8 7.40 7.65 17.60
CA PHE A 8 7.37 6.31 18.18
C PHE A 8 8.29 5.35 17.43
N ASP A 9 8.27 5.47 16.11
CA ASP A 9 9.07 4.69 15.19
C ASP A 9 10.58 4.85 15.42
N ALA A 10 11.03 6.09 15.63
CA ALA A 10 12.42 6.39 15.96
C ALA A 10 12.83 5.83 17.33
N GLN A 11 11.93 5.86 18.31
CA GLN A 11 12.18 5.27 19.64
C GLN A 11 12.25 3.74 19.57
N LEU A 12 11.34 3.10 18.83
CA LEU A 12 11.31 1.66 18.60
C LEU A 12 12.56 1.15 17.89
N ALA A 13 13.06 1.89 16.90
CA ALA A 13 14.30 1.57 16.20
C ALA A 13 15.51 1.53 17.15
N GLY A 14 15.56 2.44 18.13
CA GLY A 14 16.60 2.43 19.17
C GLY A 14 16.50 1.24 20.11
N ILE A 15 15.29 0.85 20.51
CA ILE A 15 15.04 -0.29 21.41
C ILE A 15 15.34 -1.64 20.73
N LEU A 16 14.98 -1.76 19.45
CA LEU A 16 15.16 -2.99 18.68
C LEU A 16 16.55 -3.11 18.04
N GLY A 17 17.44 -2.12 18.23
CA GLY A 17 18.82 -2.15 17.73
C GLY A 17 18.95 -2.06 16.21
N ASP A 18 17.97 -1.44 15.54
CA ASP A 18 17.86 -1.42 14.07
C ASP A 18 17.89 0.03 13.56
N PRO A 19 19.08 0.65 13.43
CA PRO A 19 19.19 2.03 13.01
C PRO A 19 18.72 2.16 11.55
N ARG A 20 17.75 3.05 11.32
CA ARG A 20 17.33 3.44 9.95
C ARG A 20 18.57 3.64 9.07
N LYS A 21 18.66 2.94 7.94
CA LYS A 21 19.48 3.44 6.83
C LYS A 21 18.87 4.79 6.43
N PRO A 22 19.58 5.92 6.59
CA PRO A 22 19.04 7.20 6.14
C PRO A 22 18.80 7.10 4.64
N LYS A 23 17.53 7.21 4.22
CA LYS A 23 17.19 7.45 2.81
C LYS A 23 17.89 8.76 2.44
N GLY A 24 18.98 8.65 1.68
CA GLY A 24 19.70 9.81 1.17
C GLY A 24 18.72 10.72 0.43
N SER A 25 18.84 12.03 0.64
CA SER A 25 18.01 13.09 0.08
C SER A 25 18.03 13.19 -1.46
N GLY A 26 18.58 12.20 -2.16
CA GLY A 26 18.75 12.16 -3.61
C GLY A 26 17.87 11.16 -4.36
N ASP A 27 17.17 10.25 -3.69
CA ASP A 27 16.38 9.20 -4.37
C ASP A 27 14.86 9.51 -4.39
N HIS A 28 14.50 10.79 -4.30
CA HIS A 28 13.23 11.30 -4.82
C HIS A 28 13.35 11.49 -6.34
N GLN A 29 13.92 10.51 -7.03
CA GLN A 29 13.62 10.40 -8.45
C GLN A 29 12.10 10.26 -8.50
N ARG A 30 11.45 11.14 -9.26
CA ARG A 30 10.07 10.95 -9.73
C ARG A 30 10.01 9.53 -10.30
N ARG A 31 9.76 8.54 -9.46
CA ARG A 31 9.41 7.20 -9.88
C ARG A 31 7.97 7.36 -10.26
N THR A 32 7.80 7.77 -11.52
CA THR A 32 6.59 7.66 -12.30
C THR A 32 5.79 6.49 -11.75
N LEU A 33 4.55 6.76 -11.40
CA LEU A 33 3.53 5.80 -11.05
C LEU A 33 3.32 4.86 -12.24
N SER A 34 4.27 3.98 -12.48
CA SER A 34 4.09 2.83 -13.36
C SER A 34 3.38 1.76 -12.55
N ARG A 35 2.17 2.10 -12.09
CA ARG A 35 1.15 1.13 -11.69
C ARG A 35 0.63 0.36 -12.91
N PHE A 36 1.11 0.69 -14.10
CA PHE A 36 0.73 0.07 -15.36
C PHE A 36 1.77 -0.91 -15.83
N LYS A 37 1.81 -2.02 -15.09
CA LYS A 37 2.35 -3.28 -15.60
C LYS A 37 1.43 -3.79 -16.70
N ASN A 38 1.99 -4.41 -17.73
CA ASN A 38 1.17 -4.96 -18.82
C ASN A 38 0.30 -6.11 -18.29
N SER A 39 -0.79 -6.46 -19.00
CA SER A 39 -1.79 -7.41 -18.49
C SER A 39 -1.20 -8.76 -18.04
N MET A 40 -0.12 -9.19 -18.67
CA MET A 40 0.59 -10.43 -18.34
C MET A 40 1.38 -10.31 -17.03
N GLU A 41 2.05 -9.19 -16.83
CA GLU A 41 2.82 -8.91 -15.62
C GLU A 41 1.90 -8.73 -14.39
N LEU A 42 0.72 -8.12 -14.58
CA LEU A 42 -0.34 -8.08 -13.56
C LEU A 42 -0.89 -9.47 -13.21
N GLU A 43 -1.04 -10.35 -14.20
CA GLU A 43 -1.53 -11.71 -13.98
C GLU A 43 -0.48 -12.58 -13.26
N MET A 44 0.80 -12.45 -13.62
CA MET A 44 1.92 -13.09 -12.95
C MET A 44 1.96 -12.65 -11.48
N GLU A 45 1.91 -11.36 -11.20
CA GLU A 45 1.93 -10.83 -9.83
C GLU A 45 0.72 -11.26 -9.00
N ARG A 46 -0.46 -11.36 -9.61
CA ARG A 46 -1.64 -11.95 -8.97
C ARG A 46 -1.43 -13.41 -8.57
N LEU A 47 -0.74 -14.22 -9.39
CA LEU A 47 -0.43 -15.60 -9.05
C LEU A 47 0.58 -15.68 -7.89
N TRP A 48 1.55 -14.76 -7.84
CA TRP A 48 2.50 -14.65 -6.72
C TRP A 48 1.83 -14.16 -5.43
N ALA A 49 0.94 -13.17 -5.52
CA ALA A 49 0.19 -12.64 -4.39
C ALA A 49 -0.79 -13.69 -3.82
N LYS A 50 -1.45 -14.49 -4.66
CA LYS A 50 -2.24 -15.67 -4.23
C LYS A 50 -1.39 -16.72 -3.48
N LYS A 51 -0.10 -16.82 -3.81
CA LYS A 51 0.84 -17.75 -3.18
C LYS A 51 1.51 -17.17 -1.93
N LEU A 52 1.24 -15.90 -1.61
CA LEU A 52 1.85 -15.19 -0.52
C LEU A 52 1.33 -15.76 0.82
N GLN A 53 2.20 -16.43 1.57
CA GLN A 53 1.84 -16.94 2.89
C GLN A 53 1.69 -15.77 3.87
N VAL A 54 0.45 -15.36 4.12
CA VAL A 54 0.10 -14.25 5.03
C VAL A 54 0.72 -14.43 6.40
N PHE A 55 0.69 -15.65 6.93
CA PHE A 55 1.29 -16.04 8.20
C PHE A 55 2.64 -16.73 7.96
N ALA A 56 3.63 -15.95 7.53
CA ALA A 56 5.01 -16.40 7.43
C ALA A 56 5.81 -15.91 8.66
N PRO A 57 6.89 -16.61 9.05
CA PRO A 57 7.83 -16.09 10.03
C PRO A 57 8.30 -14.70 9.63
N ILE A 58 8.15 -13.72 10.52
CA ILE A 58 8.67 -12.37 10.34
C ILE A 58 9.96 -12.21 11.17
N PRO A 59 10.96 -11.48 10.67
CA PRO A 59 12.11 -11.10 11.48
C PRO A 59 11.64 -10.37 12.75
N PHE A 60 12.25 -10.67 13.89
CA PHE A 60 11.98 -9.98 15.15
C PHE A 60 12.70 -8.62 15.16
N ASN A 61 12.25 -7.71 14.30
CA ASN A 61 12.73 -6.35 14.19
C ASN A 61 11.57 -5.43 13.76
N ARG A 62 11.85 -4.13 13.74
CA ARG A 62 10.85 -3.10 13.46
C ARG A 62 10.21 -3.28 12.07
N ASN A 63 11.03 -3.47 11.04
CA ASN A 63 10.53 -3.59 9.66
C ASN A 63 9.65 -4.83 9.51
N GLY A 64 10.11 -5.98 10.00
CA GLY A 64 9.37 -7.25 9.99
C GLY A 64 8.03 -7.15 10.71
N ALA A 65 7.98 -6.47 11.87
CA ALA A 65 6.73 -6.23 12.60
C ALA A 65 5.73 -5.37 11.79
N ILE A 66 6.20 -4.25 11.22
CA ILE A 66 5.35 -3.35 10.42
C ILE A 66 4.82 -4.06 9.18
N VAL A 67 5.68 -4.73 8.42
CA VAL A 67 5.30 -5.48 7.23
C VAL A 67 4.30 -6.60 7.58
N GLY A 68 4.53 -7.34 8.67
CA GLY A 68 3.62 -8.38 9.14
C GLY A 68 2.22 -7.85 9.45
N ILE A 69 2.14 -6.75 10.21
CA ILE A 69 0.86 -6.10 10.56
C ILE A 69 0.14 -5.62 9.30
N LEU A 70 0.83 -4.94 8.39
CA LEU A 70 0.24 -4.42 7.16
C LEU A 70 -0.25 -5.54 6.24
N ARG A 71 0.48 -6.65 6.12
CA ARG A 71 0.05 -7.82 5.34
C ARG A 71 -1.26 -8.40 5.88
N ILE A 72 -1.38 -8.56 7.19
CA ILE A 72 -2.61 -9.04 7.83
C ILE A 72 -3.76 -8.05 7.60
N ALA A 73 -3.53 -6.76 7.83
CA ALA A 73 -4.54 -5.72 7.65
C ALA A 73 -5.06 -5.65 6.21
N PHE A 74 -4.17 -5.70 5.21
CA PHE A 74 -4.56 -5.63 3.80
C PHE A 74 -5.26 -6.90 3.32
N LYS A 75 -4.88 -8.08 3.84
CA LYS A 75 -5.64 -9.31 3.59
C LYS A 75 -7.02 -9.27 4.24
N ALA A 76 -7.15 -8.78 5.47
CA ALA A 76 -8.45 -8.60 6.10
C ALA A 76 -9.33 -7.62 5.32
N LEU A 77 -8.76 -6.50 4.84
CA LEU A 77 -9.46 -5.56 3.96
C LEU A 77 -9.91 -6.22 2.64
N PHE A 78 -9.05 -7.04 2.04
CA PHE A 78 -9.40 -7.80 0.84
C PHE A 78 -10.60 -8.73 1.08
N GLU A 79 -10.61 -9.48 2.19
CA GLU A 79 -11.74 -10.34 2.54
C GLU A 79 -13.00 -9.52 2.78
N TYR A 80 -12.90 -8.37 3.46
CA TYR A 80 -14.02 -7.44 3.64
C TYR A 80 -14.61 -6.98 2.30
N MET A 81 -13.78 -6.64 1.31
CA MET A 81 -14.28 -6.27 -0.03
C MET A 81 -15.09 -7.40 -0.71
N ARG A 82 -14.84 -8.69 -0.40
CA ARG A 82 -15.56 -9.81 -1.03
C ARG A 82 -17.01 -9.92 -0.57
N GLU A 83 -17.29 -9.48 0.65
CA GLU A 83 -18.62 -9.60 1.27
C GLU A 83 -19.53 -8.40 0.93
N GLU A 84 -18.94 -7.31 0.48
CA GLU A 84 -19.64 -6.08 0.16
C GLU A 84 -20.10 -6.02 -1.31
N THR A 85 -20.95 -5.04 -1.61
CA THR A 85 -21.37 -4.70 -2.99
C THR A 85 -21.19 -3.20 -3.20
N PHE A 86 -20.55 -2.82 -4.31
CA PHE A 86 -20.17 -1.43 -4.55
C PHE A 86 -20.90 -0.82 -5.75
N GLY A 87 -21.21 0.47 -5.67
CA GLY A 87 -21.47 1.29 -6.85
C GLY A 87 -20.19 1.87 -7.44
N LYS A 88 -20.27 2.44 -8.64
CA LYS A 88 -19.14 3.07 -9.36
C LYS A 88 -18.28 3.97 -8.47
N PHE A 89 -18.88 4.92 -7.77
CA PHE A 89 -18.13 5.87 -6.93
C PHE A 89 -17.53 5.22 -5.69
N GLY A 90 -18.13 4.13 -5.19
CA GLY A 90 -17.55 3.32 -4.11
C GLY A 90 -16.25 2.64 -4.57
N LEU A 91 -16.28 2.00 -5.74
CA LEU A 91 -15.08 1.40 -6.35
C LEU A 91 -13.97 2.44 -6.57
N GLN A 92 -14.32 3.61 -7.11
CA GLN A 92 -13.37 4.69 -7.35
C GLN A 92 -12.76 5.24 -6.06
N GLN A 93 -13.54 5.28 -4.96
CA GLN A 93 -13.04 5.69 -3.66
C GLN A 93 -12.03 4.67 -3.11
N ILE A 94 -12.33 3.36 -3.20
CA ILE A 94 -11.39 2.29 -2.83
C ILE A 94 -10.09 2.40 -3.65
N GLN A 95 -10.17 2.68 -4.95
CA GLN A 95 -8.99 2.88 -5.79
C GLN A 95 -8.09 4.01 -5.28
N VAL A 96 -8.68 5.16 -4.90
CA VAL A 96 -7.93 6.30 -4.36
C VAL A 96 -7.36 6.00 -2.97
N ASP A 97 -8.12 5.32 -2.10
CA ASP A 97 -7.67 5.03 -0.75
C ASP A 97 -6.55 3.99 -0.73
N CYS A 98 -6.65 2.92 -1.52
CA CYS A 98 -5.55 1.96 -1.72
C CYS A 98 -4.31 2.64 -2.30
N ALA A 99 -4.49 3.54 -3.28
CA ALA A 99 -3.38 4.29 -3.85
C ALA A 99 -2.64 5.14 -2.82
N PHE A 100 -3.40 5.86 -1.99
CA PHE A 100 -2.86 6.72 -0.96
C PHE A 100 -2.19 5.92 0.16
N ILE A 101 -2.78 4.80 0.58
CA ILE A 101 -2.17 3.90 1.57
C ILE A 101 -0.82 3.40 1.07
N GLY A 102 -0.71 2.95 -0.19
CA GLY A 102 0.56 2.50 -0.77
C GLY A 102 1.64 3.59 -0.73
N GLU A 103 1.28 4.84 -1.05
CA GLU A 103 2.18 5.99 -0.93
C GLU A 103 2.70 6.22 0.49
N ILE A 104 1.83 6.10 1.49
CA ILE A 104 2.20 6.29 2.90
C ILE A 104 3.07 5.15 3.40
N VAL A 105 2.74 3.91 3.05
CA VAL A 105 3.47 2.71 3.49
C VAL A 105 4.94 2.71 3.06
N ARG A 106 5.25 3.25 1.86
CA ARG A 106 6.61 3.35 1.32
C ARG A 106 7.59 4.15 2.21
N ASP A 107 7.08 4.95 3.15
CA ASP A 107 7.90 5.69 4.10
C ASP A 107 8.31 4.84 5.33
N PHE A 108 7.68 3.66 5.53
CA PHE A 108 7.87 2.82 6.72
C PHE A 108 8.57 1.49 6.47
N VAL A 109 8.59 1.02 5.21
CA VAL A 109 9.11 -0.29 4.79
C VAL A 109 10.14 -0.16 3.67
N ASP A 110 10.94 -1.20 3.46
CA ASP A 110 11.89 -1.29 2.35
C ASP A 110 11.20 -1.50 0.99
N ALA A 111 11.92 -1.26 -0.10
CA ALA A 111 11.35 -1.27 -1.46
C ALA A 111 10.73 -2.63 -1.85
N ASP A 112 11.39 -3.73 -1.47
CA ASP A 112 10.90 -5.08 -1.77
C ASP A 112 9.59 -5.36 -1.01
N ASP A 113 9.54 -5.03 0.29
CA ASP A 113 8.33 -5.18 1.10
C ASP A 113 7.19 -4.27 0.62
N ALA A 114 7.51 -3.04 0.18
CA ALA A 114 6.53 -2.13 -0.40
C ALA A 114 5.87 -2.73 -1.64
N SER A 115 6.65 -3.41 -2.50
CA SER A 115 6.10 -4.04 -3.72
C SER A 115 5.11 -5.16 -3.39
N VAL A 116 5.39 -5.96 -2.34
CA VAL A 116 4.48 -6.99 -1.85
C VAL A 116 3.19 -6.35 -1.31
N LEU A 117 3.31 -5.29 -0.51
CA LEU A 117 2.17 -4.58 0.05
C LEU A 117 1.32 -3.89 -1.03
N ASP A 118 1.94 -3.33 -2.07
CA ASP A 118 1.27 -2.78 -3.24
C ASP A 118 0.43 -3.86 -3.95
N SER A 119 1.00 -5.06 -4.17
CA SER A 119 0.26 -6.16 -4.79
C SER A 119 -0.99 -6.57 -3.99
N LEU A 120 -0.93 -6.52 -2.65
CA LEU A 120 -2.08 -6.82 -1.80
C LEU A 120 -3.15 -5.74 -1.92
N LEU A 121 -2.76 -4.47 -2.04
CA LEU A 121 -3.70 -3.37 -2.29
C LEU A 121 -4.34 -3.47 -3.68
N ASP A 122 -3.61 -3.94 -4.69
CA ASP A 122 -4.16 -4.21 -6.02
C ASP A 122 -5.18 -5.37 -6.00
N GLU A 123 -4.97 -6.39 -5.14
CA GLU A 123 -5.99 -7.43 -4.88
C GLU A 123 -7.27 -6.83 -4.26
N VAL A 124 -7.14 -5.87 -3.33
CA VAL A 124 -8.28 -5.18 -2.72
C VAL A 124 -9.11 -4.46 -3.78
N VAL A 125 -8.47 -3.63 -4.63
CA VAL A 125 -9.15 -2.90 -5.71
C VAL A 125 -9.79 -3.87 -6.70
N THR A 126 -9.08 -4.94 -7.05
CA THR A 126 -9.61 -6.02 -7.92
C THR A 126 -10.87 -6.65 -7.32
N SER A 127 -10.85 -7.00 -6.03
CA SER A 127 -11.99 -7.60 -5.35
C SER A 127 -13.20 -6.66 -5.38
N ALA A 128 -12.99 -5.38 -5.02
CA ALA A 128 -14.03 -4.37 -5.07
C ALA A 128 -14.61 -4.20 -6.49
N GLN A 129 -13.77 -4.27 -7.53
CA GLN A 129 -14.22 -4.19 -8.93
C GLN A 129 -15.10 -5.37 -9.31
N MET A 130 -14.74 -6.59 -8.91
CA MET A 130 -15.54 -7.81 -9.15
C MET A 130 -16.88 -7.79 -8.39
N ARG A 131 -16.98 -6.99 -7.33
CA ARG A 131 -18.18 -6.81 -6.50
C ARG A 131 -18.94 -5.52 -6.84
N CYS A 132 -18.56 -4.82 -7.91
CA CYS A 132 -19.18 -3.58 -8.32
C CYS A 132 -20.28 -3.81 -9.36
N VAL A 133 -21.43 -3.15 -9.18
CA VAL A 133 -22.58 -3.25 -10.10
C VAL A 133 -22.29 -2.56 -11.45
N ASP A 134 -21.52 -1.47 -11.43
CA ASP A 134 -21.09 -0.71 -12.63
C ASP A 134 -19.58 -0.41 -12.51
N PRO A 135 -18.71 -1.37 -12.85
CA PRO A 135 -17.28 -1.29 -12.58
C PRO A 135 -16.59 -0.32 -13.55
N VAL A 136 -16.48 0.95 -13.15
CA VAL A 136 -15.73 1.98 -13.88
C VAL A 136 -14.60 2.51 -13.00
N LEU A 137 -13.37 2.12 -13.31
CA LEU A 137 -12.18 2.65 -12.66
C LEU A 137 -11.96 4.12 -13.02
N MET A 138 -11.35 4.85 -12.09
CA MET A 138 -10.86 6.19 -12.32
C MET A 138 -9.56 6.14 -13.12
N ASP A 139 -9.38 7.11 -14.02
CA ASP A 139 -8.12 7.30 -14.72
C ASP A 139 -6.98 7.53 -13.72
N SER A 140 -5.84 6.89 -13.92
CA SER A 140 -4.75 6.95 -12.95
C SER A 140 -4.20 8.36 -12.77
N SER A 141 -4.17 9.20 -13.81
CA SER A 141 -3.72 10.59 -13.64
C SER A 141 -4.60 11.36 -12.63
N VAL A 142 -5.89 11.04 -12.58
CA VAL A 142 -6.83 11.63 -11.61
C VAL A 142 -6.61 11.04 -10.21
N VAL A 143 -6.36 9.73 -10.10
CA VAL A 143 -6.03 9.08 -8.82
C VAL A 143 -4.75 9.67 -8.22
N GLU A 144 -3.72 9.84 -9.04
CA GLU A 144 -2.44 10.42 -8.66
C GLU A 144 -2.59 11.86 -8.19
N ALA A 145 -3.30 12.69 -8.97
CA ALA A 145 -3.60 14.07 -8.59
C ALA A 145 -4.32 14.16 -7.23
N ARG A 146 -5.30 13.27 -6.97
CA ARG A 146 -6.02 13.21 -5.69
C ARG A 146 -5.11 12.76 -4.54
N CYS A 147 -4.21 11.81 -4.78
CA CYS A 147 -3.23 11.39 -3.79
C CYS A 147 -2.27 12.52 -3.44
N ASP A 148 -1.77 13.25 -4.44
CA ASP A 148 -0.87 14.39 -4.24
C ASP A 148 -1.54 15.53 -3.46
N GLU A 149 -2.79 15.84 -3.76
CA GLU A 149 -3.59 16.82 -3.02
C GLU A 149 -3.77 16.40 -1.55
N LYS A 150 -4.14 15.13 -1.31
CA LYS A 150 -4.23 14.59 0.06
C LYS A 150 -2.87 14.64 0.76
N LYS A 151 -1.77 14.28 0.07
CA LYS A 151 -0.41 14.25 0.63
C LYS A 151 0.06 15.65 1.05
N LYS A 152 -0.26 16.69 0.28
CA LYS A 152 0.00 18.09 0.65
C LYS A 152 -0.73 18.51 1.92
N LYS A 153 -1.99 18.08 2.10
CA LYS A 153 -2.76 18.33 3.32
C LYS A 153 -2.27 17.48 4.51
N PHE A 154 -1.68 16.32 4.24
CA PHE A 154 -1.19 15.40 5.25
C PHE A 154 0.20 15.75 5.78
N ARG A 155 1.06 16.34 4.94
CA ARG A 155 2.32 16.96 5.34
C ARG A 155 2.04 18.32 5.99
N PHE A 156 1.59 18.29 7.24
CA PHE A 156 1.80 19.45 8.11
C PHE A 156 3.31 19.63 8.29
N GLU A 157 3.75 20.89 8.16
CA GLU A 157 5.11 21.36 8.38
C GLU A 157 5.80 20.75 9.60
#